data_AF-A0AAZ3Q1E3-F1
#
_entry.id   AF-A0AAZ3Q1E3-F1
#
_cell.length_a   1.000
_cell.length_b   1.000
_cell.length_c   1.000
_cell.angle_alpha   90.00
_cell.angle_beta   90.00
_cell.angle_gamma   90.00
#
_symmetry.space_group_name_H-M   'P 1'
#
loop_
_entity.id
_entity.type
_entity.pdbx_description
1 polymer ?
#
loop_
_entity_poly.entity_id
_entity_poly.type
_entity_poly.pdbx_seq_one_letter_code
_entity_poly.pdbx_strand_id
1 'polypeptide(L)'
;MSSTFRVENMSFKQGQEMTFTGKTKSGASNFTINIGHDSDNYALHFNPRFNHGHIVCNSLSGGSWGDELKEGHFPFQDGEQFKLVLNFTNEQFYIKLPDGHMMDFPNRLGDCKYNHIMVDGDVKVISFKIK
;
A
#
# COMPACT_ATOMS: atom_id res chain seq x y z
N MET A 1 19.12 7.99 -2.92
CA MET A 1 18.88 6.54 -2.71
C MET A 1 17.43 6.34 -2.29
N SER A 2 16.72 5.37 -2.87
CA SER A 2 15.47 4.85 -2.29
C SER A 2 15.82 4.12 -0.99
N SER A 3 15.01 4.32 0.06
CA SER A 3 15.17 3.60 1.32
C SER A 3 13.97 2.69 1.47
N THR A 4 14.19 1.38 1.36
CA THR A 4 13.17 0.38 1.66
C THR A 4 12.90 0.38 3.16
N PHE A 5 11.63 0.47 3.53
CA PHE A 5 11.17 0.25 4.90
C PHE A 5 10.43 -1.09 4.96
N ARG A 6 10.86 -1.98 5.87
CA ARG A 6 10.22 -3.27 6.10
C ARG A 6 9.76 -3.35 7.54
N VAL A 7 8.55 -3.83 7.74
CA VAL A 7 8.06 -4.13 9.09
C VAL A 7 8.53 -5.53 9.45
N GLU A 8 9.28 -5.64 10.55
CA GLU A 8 9.77 -6.91 11.08
C GLU A 8 8.99 -7.33 12.33
N ASN A 9 8.83 -8.64 12.53
CA ASN A 9 8.22 -9.25 13.73
C ASN A 9 6.81 -8.72 14.07
N MET A 10 6.04 -8.30 13.05
CA MET A 10 4.66 -7.82 13.19
C MET A 10 3.77 -8.44 12.12
N SER A 11 2.50 -8.62 12.43
CA SER A 11 1.49 -9.08 11.49
C SER A 11 0.33 -8.09 11.43
N PHE A 12 -0.24 -7.91 10.25
CA PHE A 12 -1.50 -7.22 10.04
C PHE A 12 -2.62 -8.25 9.89
N LYS A 13 -3.64 -8.17 10.75
CA LYS A 13 -4.76 -9.12 10.79
C LYS A 13 -6.07 -8.42 10.44
N GLN A 14 -7.02 -9.21 9.93
CA GLN A 14 -8.39 -8.77 9.78
C GLN A 14 -8.93 -8.22 11.11
N GLY A 15 -9.73 -7.14 11.01
CA GLY A 15 -10.25 -6.41 12.16
C GLY A 15 -9.28 -5.38 12.75
N GLN A 16 -8.04 -5.32 12.27
CA GLN A 16 -7.09 -4.27 12.62
C GLN A 16 -7.10 -3.12 11.60
N GLU A 17 -6.62 -1.97 12.06
CA GLU A 17 -6.38 -0.80 11.22
C GLU A 17 -4.88 -0.51 11.16
N MET A 18 -4.36 -0.40 9.94
CA MET A 18 -3.01 0.09 9.67
C MET A 18 -3.08 1.56 9.26
N THR A 19 -2.39 2.43 10.01
CA THR A 19 -2.14 3.82 9.63
C THR A 19 -0.70 3.98 9.14
N PHE A 20 -0.56 4.58 7.96
CA PHE A 20 0.72 4.93 7.37
C PHE A 20 0.78 6.45 7.15
N THR A 21 1.83 7.10 7.65
CA THR A 21 2.13 8.50 7.32
C THR A 21 3.44 8.52 6.53
N GLY A 22 3.36 8.99 5.29
CA GLY A 22 4.50 9.13 4.39
C GLY A 22 4.72 10.57 3.99
N LYS A 23 5.92 10.88 3.55
CA LYS A 23 6.22 12.10 2.78
C LYS A 23 6.93 11.73 1.51
N THR A 24 6.39 12.11 0.37
CA THR A 24 7.04 11.86 -0.92
C THR A 24 8.28 12.72 -1.07
N LYS A 25 9.27 12.22 -1.83
CA LYS A 25 10.41 13.04 -2.24
C LYS A 25 9.93 14.02 -3.31
N SER A 26 10.61 15.15 -3.48
CA SER A 26 10.34 16.04 -4.61
C SER A 26 10.75 15.34 -5.90
N GLY A 27 9.92 15.45 -6.94
CA GLY A 27 10.06 14.74 -8.20
C GLY A 27 9.81 13.24 -8.08
N ALA A 28 8.97 12.80 -7.13
CA ALA A 28 8.64 11.40 -6.94
C ALA A 28 8.01 10.84 -8.21
N SER A 29 8.51 9.68 -8.68
CA SER A 29 7.86 8.97 -9.79
C SER A 29 6.73 8.08 -9.27
N ASN A 30 7.01 7.30 -8.23
CA ASN A 30 6.06 6.43 -7.56
C ASN A 30 6.57 5.96 -6.19
N PHE A 31 5.69 5.39 -5.39
CA PHE A 31 6.07 4.55 -4.25
C PHE A 31 5.14 3.33 -4.16
N THR A 32 5.53 2.34 -3.38
CA THR A 32 4.74 1.11 -3.18
C THR A 32 4.52 0.83 -1.71
N ILE A 33 3.35 0.28 -1.38
CA ILE A 33 3.08 -0.41 -0.12
C ILE A 33 2.65 -1.83 -0.50
N ASN A 34 3.49 -2.80 -0.15
CA ASN A 34 3.26 -4.22 -0.40
C ASN A 34 2.84 -4.89 0.90
N ILE A 35 1.74 -5.64 0.88
CA ILE A 35 1.22 -6.42 2.00
C ILE A 35 1.00 -7.86 1.52
N GLY A 36 1.55 -8.84 2.24
CA GLY A 36 1.45 -10.24 1.85
C GLY A 36 2.13 -11.21 2.81
N HIS A 37 2.54 -12.36 2.30
CA HIS A 37 3.25 -13.41 3.05
C HIS A 37 4.76 -13.30 2.93
N ASP A 38 5.22 -12.92 1.74
CA ASP A 38 6.63 -12.79 1.38
C ASP A 38 6.76 -11.94 0.11
N SER A 39 7.98 -11.87 -0.46
CA SER A 39 8.28 -11.08 -1.66
C SER A 39 7.67 -11.61 -2.95
N ASP A 40 7.18 -12.86 -2.96
CA ASP A 40 6.60 -13.52 -4.12
C ASP A 40 5.06 -13.62 -4.01
N ASN A 41 4.49 -13.23 -2.86
CA ASN A 41 3.08 -13.37 -2.54
C ASN A 41 2.54 -12.10 -1.86
N TYR A 42 2.13 -11.13 -2.67
CA TYR A 42 1.47 -9.89 -2.22
C TYR A 42 -0.05 -9.98 -2.40
N ALA A 43 -0.78 -9.86 -1.30
CA ALA A 43 -2.22 -9.69 -1.30
C ALA A 43 -2.63 -8.28 -1.77
N LEU A 44 -1.80 -7.28 -1.49
CA LEU A 44 -1.95 -5.92 -1.98
C LEU A 44 -0.58 -5.36 -2.37
N HIS A 45 -0.46 -4.91 -3.61
CA HIS A 45 0.57 -4.01 -4.10
C HIS A 45 -0.11 -2.68 -4.42
N PHE A 46 0.03 -1.70 -3.53
CA PHE A 46 -0.53 -0.36 -3.69
C PHE A 46 0.54 0.58 -4.25
N ASN A 47 0.34 1.14 -5.45
CA ASN A 47 1.36 1.90 -6.17
C ASN A 47 0.82 3.22 -6.75
N PRO A 48 0.86 4.32 -5.98
CA PRO A 48 0.62 5.66 -6.51
C PRO A 48 1.71 6.06 -7.50
N ARG A 49 1.33 6.37 -8.74
CA ARG A 49 2.22 6.77 -9.84
C ARG A 49 2.01 8.25 -10.16
N PHE A 50 2.85 9.12 -9.60
CA PHE A 50 2.76 10.58 -9.72
C PHE A 50 2.87 11.04 -11.18
N ASN A 51 3.77 10.45 -11.96
CA ASN A 51 3.96 10.79 -13.38
C ASN A 51 2.71 10.59 -14.24
N HIS A 52 1.74 9.78 -13.77
CA HIS A 52 0.52 9.49 -14.49
C HIS A 52 -0.76 9.91 -13.74
N GLY A 53 -0.64 10.47 -12.54
CA GLY A 53 -1.76 10.93 -11.73
C GLY A 53 -2.81 9.85 -11.42
N HIS A 54 -2.39 8.60 -11.20
CA HIS A 54 -3.31 7.52 -10.81
C HIS A 54 -2.63 6.53 -9.85
N ILE A 55 -3.46 5.75 -9.16
CA ILE A 55 -3.02 4.67 -8.28
C ILE A 55 -3.22 3.35 -9.02
N VAL A 56 -2.20 2.50 -9.02
CA VAL A 56 -2.33 1.11 -9.46
C VAL A 56 -2.36 0.20 -8.24
N CYS A 57 -3.34 -0.71 -8.20
CA CYS A 57 -3.38 -1.81 -7.25
C CYS A 57 -3.26 -3.13 -7.99
N ASN A 58 -2.50 -4.07 -7.45
CA ASN A 58 -2.42 -5.44 -7.96
C ASN A 58 -2.15 -6.43 -6.82
N SER A 59 -2.16 -7.71 -7.15
CA SER A 59 -1.70 -8.82 -6.32
C SER A 59 -0.55 -9.55 -7.01
N LEU A 60 0.34 -10.16 -6.23
CA LEU A 60 1.40 -11.05 -6.69
C LEU A 60 1.17 -12.42 -6.06
N SER A 61 1.20 -13.50 -6.83
CA SER A 61 1.04 -14.86 -6.32
C SER A 61 2.06 -15.78 -6.99
N GLY A 62 2.92 -16.43 -6.21
CA GLY A 62 4.00 -17.26 -6.73
C GLY A 62 4.91 -16.50 -7.71
N GLY A 63 5.19 -15.23 -7.44
CA GLY A 63 6.02 -14.36 -8.30
C GLY A 63 5.33 -13.88 -9.59
N SER A 64 4.05 -14.17 -9.78
CA SER A 64 3.27 -13.74 -10.96
C SER A 64 2.26 -12.65 -10.60
N TRP A 65 2.29 -11.55 -11.34
CA TRP A 65 1.34 -10.44 -11.18
C TRP A 65 -0.04 -10.84 -11.70
N GLY A 66 -1.09 -10.42 -10.99
CA GLY A 66 -2.48 -10.52 -11.45
C GLY A 66 -2.89 -9.33 -12.34
N ASP A 67 -4.19 -9.13 -12.46
CA ASP A 67 -4.75 -8.00 -13.21
C ASP A 67 -4.64 -6.69 -12.42
N GLU A 68 -4.12 -5.64 -13.05
CA GLU A 68 -4.06 -4.29 -12.47
C GLU A 68 -5.47 -3.70 -12.33
N LEU A 69 -5.75 -3.09 -11.17
CA LEU A 69 -6.86 -2.14 -10.99
C LEU A 69 -6.30 -0.73 -10.91
N LYS A 70 -6.91 0.21 -11.65
CA LYS A 70 -6.47 1.60 -11.72
C LYS A 70 -7.53 2.49 -11.08
N GLU A 71 -7.11 3.27 -10.10
CA GLU A 71 -7.92 4.31 -9.47
C GLU A 71 -7.44 5.68 -9.97
N GLY A 72 -8.35 6.42 -10.60
CA GLY A 72 -8.07 7.74 -11.18
C GLY A 72 -8.07 8.86 -10.13
N HIS A 73 -8.68 8.63 -8.97
CA HIS A 73 -8.65 9.58 -7.87
C HIS A 73 -7.26 9.60 -7.21
N PHE A 74 -6.51 10.68 -7.43
CA PHE A 74 -5.11 10.80 -7.01
C PHE A 74 -4.87 11.98 -6.06
N PRO A 75 -5.22 11.85 -4.77
CA PRO A 75 -5.08 12.90 -3.76
C PRO A 75 -3.66 12.94 -3.13
N PHE A 76 -2.62 12.77 -3.94
CA PHE A 76 -1.22 12.92 -3.50
C PHE A 76 -0.59 14.13 -4.16
N GLN A 77 0.18 14.89 -3.37
CA GLN A 77 0.98 16.00 -3.86
C GLN A 77 2.46 15.64 -3.76
N ASP A 78 3.22 15.99 -4.80
CA ASP A 78 4.67 15.75 -4.86
C ASP A 78 5.39 16.50 -3.74
N GLY A 79 6.36 15.86 -3.09
CA GLY A 79 7.11 16.44 -1.98
C GLY A 79 6.34 16.61 -0.66
N GLU A 80 5.05 16.30 -0.61
CA GLU A 80 4.18 16.58 0.54
C GLU A 80 3.95 15.36 1.44
N GLN A 81 3.57 15.66 2.69
CA GLN A 81 3.17 14.63 3.65
C GLN A 81 1.72 14.20 3.41
N PHE A 82 1.48 12.90 3.56
CA PHE A 82 0.15 12.31 3.41
C PHE A 82 -0.09 11.22 4.45
N LYS A 83 -1.36 10.87 4.65
CA LYS A 83 -1.79 9.80 5.55
C LYS A 83 -2.69 8.82 4.81
N LEU A 84 -2.41 7.53 4.97
CA LEU A 84 -3.25 6.43 4.53
C LEU A 84 -3.75 5.65 5.73
N VAL A 85 -4.97 5.13 5.62
CA VAL A 85 -5.55 4.20 6.59
C VAL A 85 -6.06 2.99 5.83
N LEU A 86 -5.59 1.81 6.22
CA LEU A 86 -5.92 0.55 5.57
C LEU A 86 -6.54 -0.41 6.59
N ASN A 87 -7.55 -1.14 6.17
CA ASN A 87 -8.06 -2.34 6.84
C ASN A 87 -8.45 -3.37 5.77
N PHE A 88 -8.74 -4.60 6.18
CA PHE A 88 -9.12 -5.64 5.22
C PHE A 88 -9.99 -6.72 5.87
N THR A 89 -10.73 -7.42 5.01
CA THR A 89 -11.34 -8.72 5.27
C THR A 89 -10.64 -9.78 4.42
N ASN A 90 -11.02 -11.04 4.58
CA ASN A 90 -10.65 -12.11 3.64
C ASN A 90 -11.11 -11.84 2.19
N GLU A 91 -11.98 -10.87 1.94
CA GLU A 91 -12.52 -10.57 0.62
C GLU A 91 -11.92 -9.30 0.00
N GLN A 92 -11.70 -8.25 0.80
CA GLN A 92 -11.36 -6.91 0.28
C GLN A 92 -10.41 -6.16 1.22
N PHE A 93 -9.51 -5.38 0.63
CA PHE A 93 -8.81 -4.28 1.28
C PHE A 93 -9.61 -3.00 1.12
N TYR A 94 -9.69 -2.21 2.19
CA TYR A 94 -10.29 -0.88 2.19
C TYR A 94 -9.21 0.14 2.53
N ILE A 95 -9.08 1.16 1.67
CA ILE A 95 -8.00 2.15 1.74
C ILE A 95 -8.64 3.54 1.78
N LYS A 96 -8.44 4.24 2.88
CA LYS A 96 -8.78 5.66 3.00
C LYS A 96 -7.59 6.50 2.55
N LEU A 97 -7.81 7.27 1.50
CA LEU A 97 -6.85 8.18 0.92
C LEU A 97 -6.73 9.48 1.75
N PRO A 98 -5.69 10.32 1.52
CA PRO A 98 -5.40 11.50 2.34
C PRO A 98 -6.54 12.51 2.48
N ASP A 99 -7.37 12.67 1.46
CA ASP A 99 -8.54 13.57 1.46
C ASP A 99 -9.81 12.95 2.04
N GLY A 100 -9.73 11.67 2.44
CA GLY A 100 -10.84 10.90 2.99
C GLY A 100 -11.62 10.08 1.97
N HIS A 101 -11.27 10.14 0.68
CA HIS A 101 -11.81 9.24 -0.33
C HIS A 101 -11.54 7.78 0.03
N MET A 102 -12.52 6.91 -0.16
CA MET A 102 -12.41 5.48 0.10
C MET A 102 -12.28 4.75 -1.23
N MET A 103 -11.25 3.92 -1.36
CA MET A 103 -11.13 2.96 -2.45
C MET A 103 -11.00 1.55 -1.87
N ASP A 104 -11.27 0.56 -2.71
CA ASP A 104 -11.19 -0.84 -2.33
C ASP A 104 -10.41 -1.68 -3.37
N PHE A 105 -9.82 -2.78 -2.90
CA PHE A 105 -9.09 -3.72 -3.75
C PHE A 105 -9.35 -5.17 -3.30
N PRO A 106 -9.64 -6.13 -4.20
CA PRO A 106 -9.93 -7.50 -3.81
C PRO A 106 -8.74 -8.17 -3.10
N ASN A 107 -8.98 -8.77 -1.94
CA ASN A 107 -8.01 -9.61 -1.25
C ASN A 107 -7.91 -10.97 -1.94
N ARG A 108 -7.22 -11.02 -3.08
CA ARG A 108 -7.16 -12.21 -3.97
C ARG A 108 -6.44 -13.41 -3.35
N LEU A 109 -5.59 -13.20 -2.35
CA LEU A 109 -4.98 -14.31 -1.59
C LEU A 109 -5.92 -14.86 -0.52
N GLY A 110 -6.99 -14.14 -0.16
CA GLY A 110 -8.08 -14.66 0.66
C GLY A 110 -7.76 -14.85 2.15
N ASP A 111 -6.58 -14.49 2.62
CA ASP A 111 -6.15 -14.72 4.00
C ASP A 111 -6.60 -13.61 4.96
N CYS A 112 -6.67 -13.96 6.24
CA CYS A 112 -7.05 -13.06 7.33
C CYS A 112 -5.84 -12.47 8.09
N LYS A 113 -4.61 -12.76 7.66
CA LYS A 113 -3.38 -12.29 8.29
C LYS A 113 -2.22 -12.28 7.29
N TYR A 114 -1.47 -11.17 7.29
CA TYR A 114 -0.25 -10.99 6.52
C TYR A 114 0.90 -10.55 7.43
N ASN A 115 2.10 -11.09 7.21
CA ASN A 115 3.30 -10.86 8.02
C ASN A 115 4.42 -10.15 7.23
N HIS A 116 4.19 -9.88 5.95
CA HIS A 116 5.13 -9.16 5.10
C HIS A 116 4.53 -7.81 4.72
N ILE A 117 5.15 -6.73 5.20
CA ILE A 117 4.80 -5.36 4.84
C ILE A 117 6.08 -4.62 4.43
N MET A 118 6.11 -4.14 3.20
CA MET A 118 7.26 -3.46 2.61
C MET A 118 6.82 -2.18 1.94
N VAL A 119 7.53 -1.10 2.23
CA VAL A 119 7.35 0.20 1.60
C VAL A 119 8.62 0.53 0.83
N ASP A 120 8.49 0.90 -0.44
CA ASP A 120 9.62 1.22 -1.30
C ASP A 120 9.30 2.37 -2.27
N GLY A 121 10.33 2.92 -2.90
CA GLY A 121 10.26 4.00 -3.87
C GLY A 121 10.48 5.40 -3.29
N ASP A 122 9.83 6.39 -3.88
CA ASP A 122 10.08 7.81 -3.61
C ASP A 122 9.29 8.34 -2.43
N VAL A 123 9.31 7.60 -1.32
CA VAL A 123 8.61 7.96 -0.07
C VAL A 123 9.52 7.77 1.13
N LYS A 124 9.40 8.68 2.10
CA LYS A 124 9.94 8.52 3.45
C LYS A 124 8.80 8.15 4.38
N VAL A 125 8.97 7.07 5.14
CA VAL A 125 8.04 6.71 6.22
C VAL A 125 8.26 7.64 7.40
N ILE A 126 7.20 8.34 7.81
CA ILE A 126 7.19 9.22 8.99
C ILE A 126 6.65 8.47 10.20
N SER A 127 5.53 7.76 10.02
CA SER A 127 4.97 6.91 11.06
C SER A 127 4.24 5.72 10.47
N PHE A 128 4.26 4.62 11.23
CA PHE A 128 3.58 3.38 10.88
C PHE A 128 2.97 2.81 12.16
N LYS A 129 1.69 2.44 12.11
CA LYS A 129 0.98 1.88 13.26
C LYS A 129 -0.07 0.87 12.83
N ILE A 130 -0.12 -0.26 13.51
CA ILE A 130 -1.24 -1.22 13.44
C ILE A 130 -1.95 -1.18 14.79
N LYS A 131 -3.28 -1.10 14.79
CA LYS A 131 -4.14 -1.22 15.97
C LYS A 131 -5.10 -2.38 15.75
#